data_AF-Q6BFD5-F1
#
_entry.id   AF-Q6BFD5-F1
#
_cell.length_a   1.000
_cell.length_b   1.000
_cell.length_c   1.000
_cell.angle_alpha   90.00
_cell.angle_beta   90.00
_cell.angle_gamma   90.00
#
_symmetry.space_group_name_H-M   'P 1'
#
loop_
_entity.id
_entity.type
_entity.pdbx_description
1 polymer ?
#
loop_
_entity_poly.entity_id
_entity_poly.type
_entity_poly.pdbx_seq_one_letter_code
_entity_poly.pdbx_strand_id
1 'polypeptide(L)'
;MVSTFEEQLDIEYEGFHFVNVITSDDLVYHFTNQKYQKIDGSEQLLSYQYLTLQGSKISALMDDTNADNVPEQLNFDFQLFTDADKIKQVTILLPLRCYFASLHFKFDCYLYFQESEIISGQGLSQLQIAGEVQFYQQEPLPSSNFDIDYYSEIIVDDNLSNQWMGEMLSQIYTRTYSVRPRYISRKIGGNSEKQLRVSIKLDNIKLQLIQRWVSLLAIMKLAWLQYFSVFIIIWIIGREFLIFLFRFRIVDTCKVEQL
;
A
#
# COMPACT_ATOMS: atom_id res chain seq x y z
N MET A 1 -13.55 4.88 -18.23
CA MET A 1 -12.29 5.49 -18.71
C MET A 1 -11.32 5.47 -17.54
N VAL A 2 -10.04 5.15 -17.78
CA VAL A 2 -9.02 5.07 -16.74
C VAL A 2 -8.13 6.31 -16.85
N SER A 3 -7.94 7.02 -15.74
CA SER A 3 -6.98 8.12 -15.62
C SER A 3 -5.81 7.68 -14.76
N THR A 4 -4.61 8.14 -15.10
CA THR A 4 -3.40 7.88 -14.34
C THR A 4 -2.86 9.17 -13.74
N PHE A 5 -2.46 9.15 -12.48
CA PHE A 5 -1.82 10.27 -11.79
C PHE A 5 -0.86 9.77 -10.73
N GLU A 6 0.00 10.66 -10.26
CA GLU A 6 0.95 10.38 -9.18
C GLU A 6 0.36 10.84 -7.85
N GLU A 7 0.45 9.99 -6.83
CA GLU A 7 0.01 10.30 -5.48
C GLU A 7 0.90 9.62 -4.45
N GLN A 8 1.11 10.30 -3.33
CA GLN A 8 1.91 9.78 -2.23
C GLN A 8 1.13 8.71 -1.47
N LEU A 9 1.75 7.54 -1.32
CA LEU A 9 1.26 6.47 -0.48
C LEU A 9 1.72 6.74 0.94
N ASP A 10 0.81 6.94 1.88
CA ASP A 10 1.17 7.02 3.28
C ASP A 10 1.06 5.63 3.92
N ILE A 11 2.01 5.33 4.81
CA ILE A 11 2.12 4.02 5.47
C ILE A 11 2.10 4.22 6.98
N GLU A 12 1.14 3.59 7.64
CA GLU A 12 1.05 3.48 9.08
C GLU A 12 1.45 2.05 9.49
N TYR A 13 2.40 1.93 10.41
CA TYR A 13 2.80 0.64 10.95
C TYR A 13 1.99 0.33 12.22
N GLU A 14 1.24 -0.76 12.20
CA GLU A 14 0.31 -1.13 13.28
C GLU A 14 0.98 -1.82 14.48
N GLY A 15 2.31 -1.99 14.47
CA GLY A 15 3.03 -2.60 15.59
C GLY A 15 3.04 -4.14 15.60
N PHE A 16 2.31 -4.78 14.68
CA PHE A 16 2.29 -6.23 14.52
C PHE A 16 3.37 -6.70 13.55
N HIS A 17 3.92 -7.88 13.79
CA HIS A 17 4.85 -8.55 12.86
C HIS A 17 4.86 -10.04 13.16
N PHE A 18 5.17 -10.82 12.12
CA PHE A 18 5.42 -12.24 12.24
C PHE A 18 6.84 -12.50 11.77
N VAL A 19 7.68 -13.00 12.67
CA VAL A 19 9.00 -13.50 12.28
C VAL A 19 8.99 -15.00 12.49
N ASN A 20 9.27 -15.73 11.42
CA ASN A 20 9.45 -17.17 11.45
C ASN A 20 10.92 -17.52 11.15
N VAL A 21 11.58 -18.20 12.08
CA VAL A 21 12.95 -18.67 11.93
C VAL A 21 12.95 -20.20 11.93
N ILE A 22 13.41 -20.80 10.83
CA ILE A 22 13.57 -22.25 10.69
C ILE A 22 15.05 -22.58 10.90
N THR A 23 15.30 -23.53 11.80
CA THR A 23 16.67 -23.96 12.14
C THR A 23 17.06 -25.32 11.55
N SER A 24 18.32 -25.72 11.73
CA SER A 24 18.90 -26.98 11.23
C SER A 24 18.19 -28.20 11.79
N ASP A 25 17.70 -28.07 13.02
CA ASP A 25 17.05 -29.12 13.78
C ASP A 25 15.52 -29.12 13.54
N ASP A 26 15.08 -28.43 12.48
CA ASP A 26 13.67 -28.20 12.09
C ASP A 26 12.80 -27.57 13.19
N LEU A 27 13.43 -26.93 14.19
CA LEU A 27 12.73 -26.08 15.14
C LEU A 27 12.32 -24.78 14.43
N VAL A 28 11.01 -24.49 14.53
CA VAL A 28 10.35 -23.32 13.96
C VAL A 28 10.02 -22.36 15.10
N TYR A 29 10.65 -21.18 15.11
CA TYR A 29 10.35 -20.13 16.06
C TYR A 29 9.38 -19.13 15.44
N HIS A 30 8.20 -19.00 16.04
CA HIS A 30 7.20 -18.01 15.67
C HIS A 30 7.20 -16.86 16.68
N PHE A 31 7.49 -15.65 16.20
CA PHE A 31 7.46 -14.44 17.02
C PHE A 31 6.30 -13.56 16.56
N THR A 32 5.41 -13.25 17.51
CA THR A 32 4.29 -12.32 17.33
C THR A 32 4.32 -11.30 18.45
N ASN A 33 4.29 -10.01 18.12
CA ASN A 33 4.02 -8.95 19.10
C ASN A 33 2.64 -8.37 18.83
N GLN A 34 1.78 -8.30 19.85
CA GLN A 34 0.42 -7.77 19.73
C GLN A 34 0.34 -6.40 20.41
N LYS A 35 -0.30 -5.43 19.75
CA LYS A 35 -0.89 -4.28 20.46
C LYS A 35 -2.27 -3.95 19.91
N TYR A 36 -3.29 -4.14 20.74
CA TYR A 36 -4.70 -3.91 20.41
C TYR A 36 -5.04 -2.44 20.13
N GLN A 37 -5.87 -2.21 19.10
CA GLN A 37 -6.59 -0.96 18.85
C GLN A 37 -8.08 -1.17 19.21
N LYS A 38 -8.70 -0.14 19.78
CA LYS A 38 -10.00 -0.17 20.48
C LYS A 38 -11.18 -0.19 19.48
N ILE A 39 -12.10 -1.14 19.62
CA ILE A 39 -13.40 -1.14 18.91
C ILE A 39 -14.52 -1.30 19.95
N ASP A 40 -15.53 -0.43 19.90
CA ASP A 40 -16.79 -0.48 20.67
C ASP A 40 -16.71 -0.43 22.21
N GLY A 41 -15.82 0.41 22.76
CA GLY A 41 -15.85 0.76 24.19
C GLY A 41 -15.58 -0.38 25.16
N SER A 42 -15.27 -1.58 24.66
CA SER A 42 -14.78 -2.70 25.46
C SER A 42 -13.39 -3.11 24.96
N GLU A 43 -12.40 -2.91 25.82
CA GLU A 43 -11.03 -3.37 25.59
C GLU A 43 -11.00 -4.87 25.85
N GLN A 44 -11.06 -5.69 24.78
CA GLN A 44 -10.84 -7.13 24.88
C GLN A 44 -9.49 -7.50 24.28
N LEU A 45 -8.68 -8.12 25.14
CA LEU A 45 -7.30 -8.50 24.91
C LEU A 45 -7.31 -10.01 24.61
N LEU A 46 -7.19 -10.41 23.34
CA LEU A 46 -6.99 -11.82 22.96
C LEU A 46 -5.50 -12.15 23.02
N SER A 47 -4.93 -12.18 24.23
CA SER A 47 -3.54 -12.58 24.39
C SER A 47 -3.35 -14.03 23.92
N TYR A 48 -2.71 -14.23 22.77
CA TYR A 48 -2.17 -15.52 22.37
C TYR A 48 -0.65 -15.44 22.45
N GLN A 49 -0.12 -16.12 23.45
CA GLN A 49 1.29 -16.07 23.83
C GLN A 49 2.03 -17.22 23.15
N TYR A 50 2.48 -17.03 21.91
CA TYR A 50 3.49 -17.91 21.32
C TYR A 50 4.88 -17.53 21.84
N LEU A 51 5.71 -18.55 22.05
CA LEU A 51 6.97 -18.56 22.81
C LEU A 51 7.88 -17.35 22.48
N THR A 52 7.65 -16.23 23.15
CA THR A 52 8.53 -15.08 23.10
C THR A 52 9.78 -15.51 23.84
N LEU A 53 10.86 -15.84 23.11
CA LEU A 53 12.17 -15.99 23.74
C LEU A 53 12.42 -14.72 24.54
N GLN A 54 12.48 -14.86 25.87
CA GLN A 54 12.73 -13.77 26.79
C GLN A 54 13.91 -12.94 26.27
N GLY A 55 13.64 -11.68 25.94
CA GLY A 55 14.67 -10.72 25.53
C GLY A 55 14.55 -10.15 24.13
N SER A 56 13.75 -10.71 23.21
CA SER A 56 13.67 -10.18 21.84
C SER A 56 13.27 -8.69 21.81
N LYS A 57 14.07 -7.85 21.16
CA LYS A 57 13.84 -6.40 21.05
C LYS A 57 13.46 -6.03 19.63
N ILE A 58 12.44 -5.19 19.50
CA ILE A 58 11.91 -4.80 18.20
C ILE A 58 11.71 -3.29 18.23
N SER A 59 12.33 -2.60 17.30
CA SER A 59 12.17 -1.16 17.10
C SER A 59 11.76 -0.92 15.66
N ALA A 60 10.66 -0.18 15.49
CA ALA A 60 10.25 0.38 14.21
C ALA A 60 10.44 1.90 14.30
N LEU A 61 11.08 2.48 13.30
CA LEU A 61 11.39 3.90 13.25
C LEU A 61 11.11 4.41 11.84
N MET A 62 10.40 5.53 11.77
CA MET A 62 10.15 6.27 10.54
C MET A 62 11.12 7.43 10.51
N ASP A 63 12.00 7.45 9.51
CA ASP A 63 12.98 8.51 9.32
C ASP A 63 12.51 9.46 8.22
N ASP A 64 12.55 10.75 8.55
CA ASP A 64 12.44 11.85 7.61
C ASP A 64 13.86 12.30 7.26
N THR A 65 14.33 11.89 6.08
CA THR A 65 15.70 12.17 5.63
C THR A 65 15.89 13.57 5.08
N ASN A 66 14.83 14.27 4.69
CA ASN A 66 14.90 15.57 4.02
C ASN A 66 14.41 16.74 4.91
N ALA A 67 13.89 16.43 6.11
CA ALA A 67 13.33 17.33 7.10
C ALA A 67 12.09 18.13 6.63
N ASP A 68 11.30 17.57 5.70
CA ASP A 68 10.03 18.16 5.24
C ASP A 68 8.82 17.77 6.10
N ASN A 69 9.04 17.01 7.18
CA ASN A 69 8.07 16.37 8.07
C ASN A 69 7.27 15.23 7.43
N VAL A 70 7.75 14.67 6.31
CA VAL A 70 7.21 13.47 5.69
C VAL A 70 8.20 12.33 5.90
N PRO A 71 7.79 11.22 6.56
CA PRO A 71 8.66 10.07 6.69
C PRO A 71 8.91 9.42 5.33
N GLU A 72 10.16 9.34 4.90
CA GLU A 72 10.55 8.78 3.59
C GLU A 72 11.06 7.34 3.69
N GLN A 73 11.47 6.93 4.91
CA GLN A 73 12.17 5.67 5.16
C GLN A 73 11.55 4.93 6.34
N LEU A 74 11.31 3.62 6.17
CA LEU A 74 10.87 2.71 7.22
C LEU A 74 12.02 1.81 7.66
N ASN A 75 12.40 1.91 8.93
CA ASN A 75 13.44 1.11 9.54
C ASN A 75 12.85 0.17 10.58
N PHE A 76 13.12 -1.12 10.43
CA PHE A 76 12.76 -2.15 11.40
C PHE A 76 14.00 -2.87 11.86
N ASP A 77 14.25 -2.87 13.16
CA ASP A 77 15.33 -3.62 13.77
C ASP A 77 14.74 -4.67 14.72
N PHE A 78 15.01 -5.93 14.42
CA PHE A 78 14.65 -7.09 15.21
C PHE A 78 15.91 -7.68 15.83
N GLN A 79 15.86 -7.96 17.12
CA GLN A 79 16.89 -8.68 17.85
C GLN A 79 16.27 -9.96 18.39
N LEU A 80 16.68 -11.09 17.84
CA LEU A 80 16.16 -12.41 18.15
C LEU A 80 17.23 -13.20 18.88
N PHE A 81 16.86 -13.86 19.97
CA PHE A 81 17.77 -14.69 20.75
C PHE A 81 17.64 -16.13 20.27
N THR A 82 18.49 -16.56 19.36
CA THR A 82 18.46 -17.91 18.76
C THR A 82 19.88 -18.31 18.38
N ASP A 83 20.11 -19.61 18.23
CA ASP A 83 21.41 -20.17 17.86
C ASP A 83 21.72 -19.81 16.38
N ALA A 84 22.59 -18.82 16.19
CA ALA A 84 22.97 -18.26 14.89
C ALA A 84 23.49 -19.33 13.90
N ASP A 85 24.17 -20.35 14.41
CA ASP A 85 24.79 -21.43 13.61
C ASP A 85 23.78 -22.40 12.99
N LYS A 86 22.56 -22.41 13.53
CA LYS A 86 21.52 -23.34 13.11
C LYS A 86 20.52 -22.71 12.17
N ILE A 87 20.60 -21.42 11.85
CA ILE A 87 19.54 -20.75 11.09
C ILE A 87 19.60 -21.18 9.61
N LYS A 88 18.53 -21.83 9.13
CA LYS A 88 18.37 -22.21 7.71
C LYS A 88 17.62 -21.16 6.92
N GLN A 89 16.55 -20.62 7.49
CA GLN A 89 15.64 -19.70 6.82
C GLN A 89 15.06 -18.69 7.81
N VAL A 90 14.92 -17.45 7.37
CA VAL A 90 14.22 -16.37 8.07
C VAL A 90 13.12 -15.87 7.16
N THR A 91 11.89 -15.86 7.67
CA THR A 91 10.70 -15.36 6.97
C THR A 91 10.07 -14.27 7.82
N ILE A 92 9.76 -13.13 7.23
CA ILE A 92 9.24 -11.97 7.94
C ILE A 92 8.00 -11.47 7.21
N LEU A 93 6.92 -11.33 7.95
CA LEU A 93 5.69 -10.71 7.50
C LEU A 93 5.45 -9.45 8.32
N LEU A 94 5.38 -8.30 7.64
CA LEU A 94 5.06 -7.02 8.26
C LEU A 94 3.68 -6.55 7.78
N PRO A 95 2.63 -6.61 8.60
CA PRO A 95 1.39 -5.91 8.33
C PRO A 95 1.62 -4.39 8.35
N LEU A 96 1.04 -3.72 7.36
CA LEU A 96 1.04 -2.28 7.19
C LEU A 96 -0.37 -1.84 6.87
N ARG A 97 -0.77 -0.70 7.43
CA ARG A 97 -1.95 0.03 7.00
C ARG A 97 -1.51 1.11 6.04
N CYS A 98 -2.02 1.06 4.83
CA CYS A 98 -1.67 1.98 3.76
C CYS A 98 -2.84 2.89 3.45
N TYR A 99 -2.58 4.17 3.17
CA TYR A 99 -3.64 5.08 2.76
C TYR A 99 -3.18 6.11 1.72
N PHE A 100 -4.12 6.51 0.87
CA PHE A 100 -3.98 7.59 -0.10
C PHE A 100 -4.83 8.77 0.36
N ALA A 101 -4.16 9.83 0.84
CA ALA A 101 -4.82 10.96 1.49
C ALA A 101 -5.77 11.73 0.55
N SER A 102 -5.42 11.88 -0.74
CA SER A 102 -6.25 12.61 -1.71
C SER A 102 -7.50 11.83 -2.11
N LEU A 103 -7.40 10.50 -2.08
CA LEU A 103 -8.49 9.59 -2.46
C LEU A 103 -9.36 9.14 -1.31
N HIS A 104 -8.97 9.42 -0.06
CA HIS A 104 -9.58 8.83 1.14
C HIS A 104 -9.66 7.30 1.04
N PHE A 105 -8.66 6.68 0.44
CA PHE A 105 -8.61 5.23 0.25
C PHE A 105 -7.65 4.63 1.27
N LYS A 106 -8.13 3.68 2.07
CA LYS A 106 -7.34 2.94 3.07
C LYS A 106 -7.37 1.47 2.74
N PHE A 107 -6.26 0.78 2.96
CA PHE A 107 -6.17 -0.65 2.72
C PHE A 107 -5.04 -1.27 3.54
N ASP A 108 -5.24 -2.49 4.00
CA ASP A 108 -4.20 -3.22 4.73
C ASP A 108 -3.38 -4.06 3.76
N CYS A 109 -2.08 -4.10 3.99
CA CYS A 109 -1.11 -4.81 3.19
C CYS A 109 -0.09 -5.54 4.06
N TYR A 110 0.63 -6.46 3.42
CA TYR A 110 1.68 -7.23 4.06
C TYR A 110 2.95 -7.13 3.25
N LEU A 111 4.05 -6.76 3.89
CA LEU A 111 5.37 -6.95 3.32
C LEU A 111 5.87 -8.33 3.68
N TYR A 112 6.29 -9.07 2.66
CA TYR A 112 6.84 -10.40 2.81
C TYR A 112 8.32 -10.41 2.45
N PHE A 113 9.14 -10.87 3.38
CA PHE A 113 10.57 -11.10 3.18
C PHE A 113 10.88 -12.55 3.50
N GLN A 114 11.65 -13.20 2.63
CA GLN A 114 12.06 -14.58 2.82
C GLN A 114 13.51 -14.73 2.40
N GLU A 115 14.32 -15.18 3.34
CA GLU A 115 15.71 -15.50 3.11
C GLU A 115 15.95 -16.96 3.47
N SER A 116 16.34 -17.74 2.47
CA SER A 116 16.64 -19.16 2.56
C SER A 116 18.15 -19.40 2.40
N GLU A 117 18.57 -20.65 2.63
CA GLU A 117 19.97 -21.08 2.46
C GLU A 117 20.97 -20.25 3.29
N ILE A 118 20.60 -19.94 4.53
CA ILE A 118 21.42 -19.10 5.42
C ILE A 118 22.51 -19.92 6.16
N ILE A 119 22.63 -21.22 5.86
CA ILE A 119 23.63 -22.10 6.46
C ILE A 119 25.02 -21.68 5.97
N SER A 120 25.62 -20.72 6.64
CA SER A 120 27.03 -20.41 6.53
C SER A 120 27.76 -21.22 7.59
N GLY A 121 28.89 -21.82 7.26
CA GLY A 121 29.75 -22.51 8.25
C GLY A 121 30.28 -21.61 9.37
N GLN A 122 29.86 -20.34 9.41
CA GLN A 122 30.20 -19.30 10.39
C GLN A 122 28.96 -18.71 11.10
N GLY A 123 27.79 -19.35 10.95
CA GLY A 123 26.50 -18.89 11.49
C GLY A 123 25.95 -17.63 10.85
N LEU A 124 24.76 -17.19 11.28
CA LEU A 124 24.15 -15.92 10.90
C LEU A 124 23.99 -15.00 12.11
N SER A 125 24.84 -13.98 12.19
CA SER A 125 24.77 -12.97 13.26
C SER A 125 23.86 -11.79 12.90
N GLN A 126 23.85 -11.40 11.62
CA GLN A 126 23.07 -10.26 11.15
C GLN A 126 22.51 -10.50 9.75
N LEU A 127 21.22 -10.20 9.58
CA LEU A 127 20.54 -10.13 8.29
C LEU A 127 20.14 -8.67 8.03
N GLN A 128 20.68 -8.08 6.98
CA GLN A 128 20.28 -6.74 6.53
C GLN A 128 19.41 -6.89 5.30
N ILE A 129 18.27 -6.23 5.27
CA ILE A 129 17.35 -6.17 4.14
C ILE A 129 17.22 -4.70 3.78
N ALA A 130 17.56 -4.34 2.54
CA ALA A 130 17.41 -2.99 2.03
C ALA A 130 16.55 -3.03 0.77
N GLY A 131 15.55 -2.17 0.65
CA GLY A 131 14.66 -2.23 -0.51
C GLY A 131 13.76 -1.03 -0.66
N GLU A 132 12.88 -1.12 -1.65
CA GLU A 132 11.88 -0.11 -1.95
C GLU A 132 10.47 -0.70 -1.87
N VAL A 133 9.52 0.14 -1.48
CA VAL A 133 8.10 -0.21 -1.42
C VAL A 133 7.40 0.21 -2.70
N GLN A 134 6.73 -0.73 -3.37
CA GLN A 134 6.01 -0.46 -4.62
C GLN A 134 4.54 -0.83 -4.50
N PHE A 135 3.67 0.08 -4.93
CA PHE A 135 2.24 -0.16 -5.01
C PHE A 135 1.89 -0.88 -6.32
N TYR A 136 1.12 -1.96 -6.20
CA TYR A 136 0.64 -2.78 -7.32
C TYR A 136 -0.89 -2.81 -7.31
N GLN A 137 -1.47 -2.49 -8.46
CA GLN A 137 -2.91 -2.53 -8.72
C GLN A 137 -3.20 -3.50 -9.86
N GLN A 138 -4.13 -4.43 -9.65
CA GLN A 138 -4.66 -5.31 -10.70
C GLN A 138 -5.83 -4.65 -11.43
N GLU A 139 -6.57 -3.79 -10.73
CA GLU A 139 -7.66 -3.00 -11.28
C GLU A 139 -7.50 -1.53 -10.86
N PRO A 140 -7.99 -0.56 -11.66
CA PRO A 140 -7.99 0.84 -11.27
C PRO A 140 -8.85 1.09 -10.03
N LEU A 141 -8.43 2.02 -9.17
CA LEU A 141 -9.19 2.43 -7.98
C LEU A 141 -10.57 2.96 -8.37
N PRO A 142 -11.64 2.61 -7.62
CA PRO A 142 -12.99 3.08 -7.90
C PRO A 142 -13.10 4.60 -7.71
N SER A 143 -14.01 5.25 -8.45
CA SER A 143 -14.18 6.71 -8.41
C SER A 143 -14.79 7.23 -7.10
N SER A 144 -15.46 6.38 -6.33
CA SER A 144 -16.31 6.76 -5.21
C SER A 144 -15.61 6.59 -3.86
N ASN A 145 -15.90 7.52 -2.94
CA ASN A 145 -15.54 7.51 -1.52
C ASN A 145 -16.15 6.30 -0.81
N PHE A 146 -15.66 5.11 -1.11
CA PHE A 146 -15.85 4.00 -0.21
C PHE A 146 -14.63 4.02 0.72
N ASP A 147 -14.88 4.25 2.00
CA ASP A 147 -14.05 3.64 3.05
C ASP A 147 -14.18 2.12 2.87
N ILE A 148 -13.53 1.58 1.84
CA ILE A 148 -13.35 0.14 1.72
C ILE A 148 -12.18 -0.14 2.61
N ASP A 149 -12.46 -0.35 3.87
CA ASP A 149 -11.48 -1.01 4.68
C ASP A 149 -11.33 -2.42 4.12
N TYR A 150 -10.30 -2.62 3.30
CA TYR A 150 -9.90 -3.91 2.77
C TYR A 150 -9.29 -4.73 3.91
N TYR A 151 -10.13 -5.11 4.87
CA TYR A 151 -9.75 -5.97 5.99
C TYR A 151 -9.71 -7.42 5.53
N SER A 152 -8.62 -8.10 5.87
CA SER A 152 -8.69 -9.53 6.16
C SER A 152 -8.36 -9.67 7.64
N GLU A 153 -9.36 -10.03 8.45
CA GLU A 153 -9.06 -10.57 9.77
C GLU A 153 -8.11 -11.76 9.59
N ILE A 154 -6.94 -11.69 10.23
CA ILE A 154 -6.03 -12.82 10.28
C ILE A 154 -6.67 -13.81 11.26
N ILE A 155 -7.37 -14.81 10.74
CA ILE A 155 -7.81 -15.95 11.55
C ILE A 155 -6.57 -16.80 11.79
N VAL A 156 -5.90 -16.57 12.92
CA VAL A 156 -4.87 -17.47 13.42
C VAL A 156 -5.60 -18.63 14.10
N ASP A 157 -5.77 -19.76 13.39
CA ASP A 157 -6.26 -20.99 14.00
C ASP A 157 -5.16 -21.60 14.92
N ASP A 158 -5.57 -22.08 16.10
CA ASP A 158 -4.69 -22.44 17.22
C ASP A 158 -3.79 -23.66 16.96
N ASN A 159 -3.88 -24.30 15.78
CA ASN A 159 -3.21 -25.56 15.44
C ASN A 159 -2.21 -25.47 14.25
N LEU A 160 -1.76 -24.27 13.89
CA LEU A 160 -1.27 -24.06 12.53
C LEU A 160 0.23 -24.36 12.30
N SER A 161 0.44 -25.51 11.66
CA SER A 161 1.59 -25.87 10.81
C SER A 161 1.85 -24.86 9.67
N ASN A 162 3.00 -24.95 8.98
CA ASN A 162 3.40 -24.14 7.80
C ASN A 162 2.31 -23.82 6.74
N GLN A 163 1.17 -24.52 6.75
CA GLN A 163 -0.01 -24.27 5.92
C GLN A 163 -0.60 -22.85 6.07
N TRP A 164 -0.63 -22.27 7.29
CA TRP A 164 -1.23 -20.94 7.50
C TRP A 164 -0.54 -19.81 6.74
N MET A 165 0.80 -19.88 6.68
CA MET A 165 1.60 -18.91 5.95
C MET A 165 1.35 -19.06 4.44
N GLY A 166 1.19 -20.30 3.96
CA GLY A 166 0.81 -20.56 2.58
C GLY A 166 -0.57 -19.98 2.22
N GLU A 167 -1.55 -20.11 3.10
CA GLU A 167 -2.88 -19.54 2.93
C GLU A 167 -2.84 -18.00 2.97
N MET A 168 -2.16 -17.39 3.93
CA MET A 168 -1.96 -15.93 3.96
C MET A 168 -1.27 -15.43 2.70
N LEU A 169 -0.20 -16.10 2.26
CA LEU A 169 0.50 -15.73 1.02
C LEU A 169 -0.42 -15.83 -0.18
N SER A 170 -1.24 -16.88 -0.29
CA SER A 170 -2.22 -17.02 -1.37
C SER A 170 -3.25 -15.88 -1.37
N GLN A 171 -3.66 -15.42 -0.19
CA GLN A 171 -4.56 -14.27 -0.05
C GLN A 171 -3.85 -12.97 -0.42
N ILE A 172 -2.57 -12.79 -0.09
CA ILE A 172 -1.79 -11.61 -0.48
C ILE A 172 -1.65 -11.51 -2.00
N TYR A 173 -1.40 -12.63 -2.69
CA TYR A 173 -1.20 -12.65 -4.14
C TYR A 173 -2.49 -12.48 -4.95
N THR A 174 -3.64 -12.82 -4.38
CA THR A 174 -4.96 -12.70 -5.03
C THR A 174 -5.61 -11.34 -4.84
N ARG A 175 -5.01 -10.44 -4.04
CA ARG A 175 -5.55 -9.09 -3.82
C ARG A 175 -5.48 -8.22 -5.07
N THR A 176 -6.55 -7.45 -5.27
CA THR A 176 -6.64 -6.41 -6.29
C THR A 176 -5.62 -5.29 -6.06
N TYR A 177 -5.33 -4.96 -4.80
CA TYR A 177 -4.37 -3.94 -4.39
C TYR A 177 -3.35 -4.55 -3.43
N SER A 178 -2.07 -4.40 -3.73
CA SER A 178 -1.00 -4.94 -2.89
C SER A 178 0.20 -4.03 -2.89
N VAL A 179 0.95 -4.08 -1.80
CA VAL A 179 2.27 -3.45 -1.70
C VAL A 179 3.32 -4.54 -1.74
N ARG A 180 4.31 -4.41 -2.61
CA ARG A 180 5.38 -5.40 -2.75
C ARG A 180 6.73 -4.76 -2.49
N PRO A 181 7.57 -5.34 -1.62
CA PRO A 181 8.92 -4.87 -1.43
C PRO A 181 9.80 -5.39 -2.57
N ARG A 182 10.56 -4.48 -3.20
CA ARG A 182 11.69 -4.84 -4.04
C ARG A 182 12.95 -4.68 -3.20
N TYR A 183 13.53 -5.78 -2.73
CA TYR A 183 14.62 -5.74 -1.76
C TYR A 183 15.84 -6.56 -2.19
N ILE A 184 16.96 -6.23 -1.57
CA ILE A 184 18.21 -6.96 -1.59
C ILE A 184 18.54 -7.29 -0.14
N SER A 185 18.98 -8.51 0.12
CA SER A 185 19.43 -8.92 1.43
C SER A 185 20.96 -9.07 1.45
N ARG A 186 21.54 -8.81 2.63
CA ARG A 186 22.93 -9.04 2.95
C ARG A 186 23.02 -9.87 4.22
N LYS A 187 23.67 -11.02 4.10
CA LYS A 187 23.89 -11.99 5.17
C LYS A 187 25.27 -11.74 5.76
N ILE A 188 25.37 -11.54 7.06
CA ILE A 188 26.63 -11.30 7.77
C ILE A 188 26.82 -12.43 8.78
N GLY A 189 27.83 -13.27 8.50
CA GLY A 189 28.28 -14.31 9.42
C GLY A 189 29.09 -13.73 10.56
N GLY A 190 29.11 -14.43 11.69
CA GLY A 190 29.83 -13.98 12.88
C GLY A 190 29.50 -14.82 14.10
N ASN A 191 30.46 -14.91 15.02
CA ASN A 191 30.37 -15.69 16.26
C ASN A 191 29.49 -14.97 17.31
N SER A 192 28.24 -14.72 16.95
CA SER A 192 27.20 -14.22 17.86
C SER A 192 26.52 -15.45 18.44
N GLU A 193 27.08 -15.98 19.53
CA GLU A 193 26.72 -17.33 20.03
C GLU A 193 25.21 -17.52 20.26
N LYS A 194 24.41 -16.46 20.46
CA LYS A 194 22.95 -16.56 20.74
C LYS A 194 22.10 -15.40 20.26
N GLN A 195 22.54 -14.59 19.28
CA GLN A 195 21.72 -13.46 18.82
C GLN A 195 21.77 -13.28 17.29
N LEU A 196 20.59 -13.20 16.70
CA LEU A 196 20.38 -12.75 15.34
C LEU A 196 19.82 -11.32 15.35
N ARG A 197 20.50 -10.38 14.68
CA ARG A 197 19.94 -9.05 14.38
C ARG A 197 19.40 -9.03 12.96
N VAL A 198 18.11 -8.78 12.78
CA VAL A 198 17.54 -8.47 11.46
C VAL A 198 17.30 -6.97 11.38
N SER A 199 17.87 -6.31 10.37
CA SER A 199 17.67 -4.89 10.10
C SER A 199 17.04 -4.74 8.73
N ILE A 200 15.87 -4.14 8.66
CA ILE A 200 15.12 -3.90 7.42
C ILE A 200 15.06 -2.39 7.23
N LYS A 201 15.59 -1.92 6.11
CA LYS A 201 15.55 -0.54 5.67
C LYS A 201 14.77 -0.48 4.36
N LEU A 202 13.63 0.18 4.38
CA LEU A 202 12.83 0.39 3.19
C LEU A 202 12.85 1.86 2.84
N ASP A 203 13.52 2.16 1.74
CA ASP A 203 13.53 3.47 1.14
C ASP A 203 12.26 3.63 0.29
N ASN A 204 11.90 4.88 -0.01
CA ASN A 204 10.99 5.20 -1.10
C ASN A 204 9.48 5.06 -0.79
N ILE A 205 9.00 5.76 0.24
CA ILE A 205 7.59 6.21 0.32
C ILE A 205 7.39 7.40 -0.66
N LYS A 206 7.70 7.20 -1.94
CA LYS A 206 7.52 8.24 -2.98
C LYS A 206 6.14 8.17 -3.63
N LEU A 207 5.83 9.23 -4.39
CA LEU A 207 4.71 9.28 -5.33
C LEU A 207 4.59 7.98 -6.12
N GLN A 208 3.51 7.24 -5.88
CA GLN A 208 3.13 6.05 -6.61
C GLN A 208 2.21 6.43 -7.77
N LEU A 209 2.35 5.72 -8.88
CA LEU A 209 1.51 5.93 -10.06
C LEU A 209 0.20 5.14 -9.91
N ILE A 210 -0.89 5.85 -9.75
CA ILE A 210 -2.22 5.30 -9.49
C ILE A 210 -3.07 5.36 -10.76
N GLN A 211 -3.81 4.29 -11.01
CA GLN A 211 -4.87 4.25 -12.01
C GLN A 211 -6.22 4.35 -11.31
N ARG A 212 -7.10 5.22 -11.81
CA ARG A 212 -8.43 5.43 -11.26
C ARG A 212 -9.48 5.33 -12.35
N TRP A 213 -10.60 4.69 -12.04
CA TRP A 213 -11.81 4.79 -12.85
C TRP A 213 -12.38 6.19 -12.74
N VAL A 214 -12.53 6.88 -13.87
CA VAL A 214 -13.28 8.13 -13.91
C VAL A 214 -14.69 7.82 -14.36
N SER A 215 -15.66 8.20 -13.52
CA SER A 215 -17.08 8.07 -13.85
C SER A 215 -17.41 8.90 -15.09
N LEU A 216 -18.14 8.32 -16.04
CA LEU A 216 -18.59 9.02 -17.25
C LEU A 216 -19.39 10.27 -16.89
N LEU A 217 -20.18 10.23 -15.82
CA LEU A 217 -20.91 11.39 -15.31
C LEU A 217 -19.97 12.51 -14.85
N ALA A 218 -18.84 12.17 -14.22
CA ALA A 218 -17.85 13.17 -13.82
C ALA A 218 -17.19 13.82 -15.04
N ILE A 219 -16.88 13.02 -16.07
CA ILE A 219 -16.37 13.53 -17.35
C ILE A 219 -17.40 14.43 -18.02
N MET A 220 -18.66 14.02 -18.06
CA MET A 220 -19.75 14.79 -18.67
C MET A 220 -19.99 16.12 -17.91
N LYS A 221 -19.84 16.12 -16.57
CA LYS A 221 -19.87 17.33 -15.74
C LYS A 221 -18.76 18.33 -16.07
N LEU A 222 -17.60 17.87 -16.52
CA LEU A 222 -16.51 18.77 -16.95
C LEU A 222 -16.68 19.18 -18.42
N ALA A 223 -17.08 18.24 -19.27
CA ALA A 223 -17.27 18.46 -20.69
C ALA A 223 -18.39 19.48 -20.96
N TRP A 224 -19.50 19.45 -20.20
CA TRP A 224 -20.58 20.41 -20.44
C TRP A 224 -20.14 21.86 -20.19
N LEU A 225 -19.24 22.12 -19.23
CA LEU A 225 -18.71 23.47 -19.00
C LEU A 225 -17.95 23.99 -20.22
N GLN A 226 -17.11 23.12 -20.81
CA GLN A 226 -16.37 23.46 -22.02
C GLN A 226 -17.30 23.68 -23.22
N TYR A 227 -18.27 22.79 -23.43
CA TYR A 227 -19.26 22.94 -24.51
C TYR A 227 -20.16 24.15 -24.31
N PHE A 228 -20.50 24.51 -23.07
CA PHE A 228 -21.29 25.69 -22.75
C PHE A 228 -20.53 26.98 -23.09
N SER A 229 -19.23 27.03 -22.83
CA SER A 229 -18.39 28.16 -23.26
C SER A 229 -18.36 28.31 -24.78
N VAL A 230 -18.21 27.21 -25.52
CA VAL A 230 -18.24 27.24 -27.00
C VAL A 230 -19.63 27.65 -27.51
N PHE A 231 -20.70 27.15 -26.88
CA PHE A 231 -22.07 27.51 -27.22
C PHE A 231 -22.33 29.02 -27.07
N ILE A 232 -21.83 29.66 -26.01
CA ILE A 232 -21.95 31.12 -25.84
C ILE A 232 -21.30 31.86 -27.00
N ILE A 233 -20.08 31.47 -27.40
CA ILE A 233 -19.37 32.10 -28.51
C ILE A 233 -20.16 31.95 -29.82
N ILE A 234 -20.60 30.73 -30.13
CA ILE A 234 -21.40 30.45 -31.33
C ILE A 234 -22.71 31.24 -31.31
N TRP A 235 -23.37 31.33 -30.15
CA TRP A 235 -24.61 32.09 -29.98
C TRP A 235 -24.41 33.59 -30.22
N ILE A 236 -23.31 34.18 -29.71
CA ILE A 236 -22.96 35.58 -29.96
C ILE A 236 -22.74 35.81 -31.46
N ILE A 237 -21.95 34.96 -32.12
CA ILE A 237 -21.68 35.06 -33.56
C ILE A 237 -22.99 34.93 -34.36
N GLY A 238 -23.83 33.95 -34.03
CA GLY A 238 -25.11 33.74 -34.69
C GLY A 238 -26.07 34.92 -34.50
N ARG A 239 -26.09 35.53 -33.30
CA ARG A 239 -26.87 36.73 -33.01
C ARG A 239 -26.41 37.93 -33.83
N GLU A 240 -25.10 38.19 -33.88
CA GLU A 240 -24.55 39.29 -34.69
C GLU A 240 -24.80 39.07 -36.18
N PHE A 241 -24.70 37.82 -36.65
CA PHE A 241 -25.03 37.46 -38.03
C PHE A 241 -26.51 37.69 -38.37
N LEU A 242 -27.43 37.33 -37.47
CA LEU A 242 -28.86 37.62 -37.65
C LEU A 242 -29.15 39.13 -37.68
N ILE A 243 -28.56 39.90 -36.75
CA ILE A 243 -28.69 41.37 -36.73
C ILE A 243 -28.16 41.96 -38.04
N PHE A 244 -27.03 41.46 -38.55
CA PHE A 244 -26.50 41.85 -39.85
C PHE A 244 -27.50 41.57 -40.99
N LEU A 245 -28.03 40.34 -41.09
CA LEU A 245 -29.01 39.97 -42.12
C LEU A 245 -30.26 40.87 -42.10
N PHE A 246 -30.81 41.14 -40.91
CA PHE A 246 -31.97 42.02 -40.76
C PHE A 246 -31.66 43.48 -41.06
N ARG A 247 -30.51 44.00 -40.63
CA ARG A 247 -30.10 45.39 -40.85
C ARG A 247 -29.87 45.69 -42.32
N PHE A 248 -29.28 44.75 -43.06
CA PHE A 248 -29.02 44.90 -44.49
C PHE A 248 -30.19 44.46 -45.38
N ARG A 249 -31.35 44.10 -44.80
CA ARG A 249 -32.57 43.67 -45.53
C ARG A 249 -32.30 42.63 -46.62
N ILE A 250 -31.34 41.74 -46.38
CA ILE A 250 -30.99 40.70 -47.37
C ILE A 250 -32.15 39.71 -47.55
N VAL A 251 -32.99 39.56 -46.52
CA VAL A 251 -34.27 38.88 -46.63
C VAL A 251 -35.33 39.91 -47.00
N ASP A 252 -35.49 40.16 -48.30
CA ASP A 252 -36.66 40.88 -48.79
C ASP A 252 -37.91 40.14 -48.31
N THR A 253 -38.74 40.87 -47.58
CA THR A 253 -40.06 40.38 -47.16
C THR A 253 -40.86 40.16 -48.44
N CYS A 254 -41.00 38.89 -48.86
CA CYS A 254 -41.94 38.50 -49.90
C CYS A 254 -43.32 39.03 -49.49
N LYS A 255 -43.75 40.12 -50.09
CA LYS A 255 -45.13 40.56 -50.04
C LYS A 255 -45.94 39.48 -50.75
N VAL A 256 -46.66 38.68 -49.97
CA VAL A 256 -47.72 37.83 -50.51
C VAL A 256 -48.81 38.79 -51.00
N GLU A 257 -48.84 39.03 -52.31
CA GLU A 257 -49.97 39.71 -52.95
C GLU A 257 -51.21 38.85 -52.73
N GLN A 258 -52.17 39.39 -51.96
CA GLN A 258 -53.47 38.77 -51.78
C GLN A 258 -54.25 38.91 -53.10
N LEU A 259 -54.51 37.75 -53.73
CA LEU A 259 -55.44 37.58 -54.85
C LEU A 259 -56.89 37.88 -54.44
#